data_AF-A0A968HWT5-F1
#
_entry.id   AF-A0A968HWT5-F1
#
_cell.length_a   1.000
_cell.length_b   1.000
_cell.length_c   1.000
_cell.angle_alpha   90.00
_cell.angle_beta   90.00
_cell.angle_gamma   90.00
#
_symmetry.space_group_name_H-M   'P 1'
#
loop_
_entity.id
_entity.type
_entity.pdbx_description
1 polymer ?
#
loop_
_entity_poly.entity_id
_entity_poly.type
_entity_poly.pdbx_seq_one_letter_code
_entity_poly.pdbx_strand_id
1 'polypeptide(L)'
;MSAEIQFIRGTDEEVIPDVRLTRAKDGSSGRAMFYFDNPKIMQEGKLNIMGMYMLDEEGEMSTMDVNAKFVNGKPKAVEANYDIKSEQDWDRFMRFMNRYAESHGLGFSKA
;
A
#
# COMPACT_ATOMS: atom_id res chain seq x y z
N MET A 1 -3.38 1.87 18.09
CA MET A 1 -2.20 1.28 17.41
C MET A 1 -1.97 2.07 16.13
N SER A 2 -0.72 2.29 15.71
CA SER A 2 -0.44 2.94 14.42
C SER A 2 -0.82 2.00 13.27
N ALA A 3 -1.22 2.58 12.13
CA ALA A 3 -1.44 1.82 10.91
C ALA A 3 -0.12 1.71 10.16
N GLU A 4 0.23 0.51 9.71
CA GLU A 4 1.52 0.18 9.09
C GLU A 4 1.34 -0.64 7.81
N ILE A 5 2.31 -0.51 6.90
CA ILE A 5 2.40 -1.35 5.69
C ILE A 5 3.62 -2.26 5.81
N GLN A 6 3.45 -3.53 5.45
CA GLN A 6 4.50 -4.53 5.50
C GLN A 6 4.58 -5.31 4.18
N PHE A 7 5.80 -5.56 3.70
CA PHE A 7 6.08 -6.54 2.63
C PHE A 7 6.54 -7.89 3.18
N ILE A 8 7.11 -7.88 4.39
CA ILE A 8 7.43 -9.07 5.18
C ILE A 8 6.67 -8.93 6.49
N ARG A 9 5.87 -9.94 6.84
CA ARG A 9 5.12 -9.93 8.09
C ARG A 9 6.04 -9.73 9.30
N GLY A 10 5.72 -8.75 10.12
CA GLY A 10 6.51 -8.34 11.28
C GLY A 10 7.66 -7.39 10.97
N THR A 11 7.75 -6.84 9.75
CA THR A 11 8.70 -5.79 9.39
C THR A 11 7.97 -4.63 8.71
N ASP A 12 7.85 -3.52 9.44
CA ASP A 12 7.22 -2.29 8.95
C ASP A 12 8.08 -1.63 7.87
N GLU A 13 7.42 -1.21 6.78
CA GLU A 13 8.07 -0.46 5.71
C GLU A 13 8.09 1.04 6.08
N GLU A 14 9.29 1.60 6.14
CA GLU A 14 9.50 3.01 6.48
C GLU A 14 9.26 3.95 5.29
N VAL A 15 9.39 3.45 4.06
CA VAL A 15 9.13 4.25 2.87
C VAL A 15 7.63 4.44 2.69
N ILE A 16 7.22 5.70 2.74
CA ILE A 16 5.84 6.08 2.51
C ILE A 16 5.54 6.02 1.01
N PRO A 17 4.47 5.33 0.57
CA PRO A 17 4.12 5.21 -0.84
C PRO A 17 3.38 6.44 -1.37
N ASP A 18 3.53 6.66 -2.67
CA ASP A 18 2.54 7.42 -3.44
C ASP A 18 1.31 6.55 -3.63
N VAL A 19 0.13 7.06 -3.24
CA VAL A 19 -1.13 6.33 -3.33
C VAL A 19 -2.07 6.98 -4.32
N ARG A 20 -2.46 6.23 -5.35
CA ARG A 20 -3.49 6.65 -6.31
C ARG A 20 -4.73 5.78 -6.17
N LEU A 21 -5.86 6.44 -5.91
CA LEU A 21 -7.15 5.77 -5.77
C LEU A 21 -8.00 5.97 -7.02
N THR A 22 -8.62 4.90 -7.50
CA THR A 22 -9.62 4.95 -8.58
C THR A 22 -10.89 4.25 -8.12
N ARG A 23 -12.03 4.79 -8.52
CA ARG A 23 -13.36 4.21 -8.25
C ARG A 23 -14.15 4.15 -9.54
N ALA A 24 -14.84 3.04 -9.78
CA ALA A 24 -15.76 2.92 -10.89
C ALA A 24 -16.91 3.92 -10.72
N LYS A 25 -17.47 4.42 -11.84
CA LYS A 25 -18.51 5.45 -11.83
C LYS A 25 -19.80 5.01 -11.14
N ASP A 26 -20.07 3.71 -11.19
CA ASP A 26 -21.21 3.05 -10.55
C ASP A 26 -20.97 2.74 -9.06
N GLY A 27 -19.77 3.02 -8.55
CA GLY A 27 -19.38 2.77 -7.16
C GLY A 27 -19.15 1.31 -6.80
N SER A 28 -19.28 0.38 -7.77
CA SER A 28 -19.26 -1.08 -7.54
C SER A 28 -17.88 -1.63 -7.20
N SER A 29 -16.82 -0.92 -7.61
CA SER A 29 -15.44 -1.35 -7.44
C SER A 29 -14.49 -0.16 -7.34
N GLY A 30 -13.35 -0.41 -6.72
CA GLY A 30 -12.26 0.53 -6.62
C GLY A 30 -10.92 -0.17 -6.69
N ARG A 31 -9.87 0.60 -6.97
CA ARG A 31 -8.49 0.13 -6.94
C ARG A 31 -7.60 1.19 -6.34
N ALA A 32 -6.83 0.80 -5.33
CA ALA A 32 -5.74 1.58 -4.77
C ALA A 32 -4.41 1.08 -5.36
N MET A 33 -3.67 1.98 -5.97
CA MET A 33 -2.34 1.74 -6.53
C MET A 33 -1.33 2.40 -5.61
N PHE A 34 -0.35 1.62 -5.17
CA PHE A 34 0.73 2.06 -4.30
C PHE A 34 2.04 2.03 -5.07
N TYR A 35 2.83 3.08 -4.95
CA TYR A 35 4.17 3.16 -5.53
C TYR A 35 5.17 3.53 -4.43
N PHE A 36 6.11 2.63 -4.15
CA PHE A 36 7.17 2.83 -3.18
C PHE A 36 8.47 3.09 -3.93
N ASP A 37 9.03 4.30 -3.81
CA ASP A 37 10.36 4.59 -4.39
C ASP A 37 11.47 4.10 -3.47
N ASN A 38 12.29 3.17 -3.97
CA ASN A 38 13.44 2.60 -3.29
C ASN A 38 13.16 2.07 -1.85
N PRO A 39 12.13 1.21 -1.67
CA PRO A 39 11.74 0.71 -0.35
C PRO A 39 12.85 -0.14 0.29
N LYS A 40 12.84 -0.25 1.62
CA LYS A 40 13.88 -0.98 2.35
C LYS A 40 13.99 -2.43 1.91
N ILE A 41 12.87 -3.07 1.61
CA ILE A 41 12.83 -4.45 1.13
C ILE A 41 13.72 -4.70 -0.10
N MET A 42 13.84 -3.69 -0.99
CA MET A 42 14.71 -3.73 -2.16
C MET A 42 16.18 -3.53 -1.81
N GLN A 43 16.48 -2.67 -0.83
CA GLN A 43 17.85 -2.39 -0.37
C GLN A 43 18.47 -3.59 0.33
N GLU A 44 17.65 -4.39 1.03
CA GLU A 44 18.07 -5.62 1.69
C GLU A 44 18.29 -6.81 0.72
N GLY A 45 18.03 -6.63 -0.59
CA GLY A 45 18.17 -7.68 -1.59
C GLY A 45 17.13 -8.80 -1.47
N LYS A 46 16.10 -8.61 -0.64
CA LYS A 46 15.00 -9.56 -0.44
C LYS A 46 13.93 -9.33 -1.52
N LEU A 47 14.20 -9.84 -2.72
CA LEU A 47 13.31 -9.66 -3.88
C LEU A 47 12.05 -10.54 -3.86
N ASN A 48 11.94 -11.49 -2.92
CA ASN A 48 10.80 -12.40 -2.87
C ASN A 48 9.64 -11.80 -2.05
N ILE A 49 8.99 -10.79 -2.63
CA ILE A 49 7.80 -10.16 -2.05
C ILE A 49 6.58 -10.98 -2.48
N MET A 50 5.93 -11.64 -1.52
CA MET A 50 4.73 -12.46 -1.78
C MET A 50 3.43 -11.64 -1.74
N GLY A 51 3.46 -10.47 -1.10
CA GLY A 51 2.30 -9.63 -0.95
C GLY A 51 2.60 -8.36 -0.17
N MET A 52 1.59 -7.51 -0.06
CA MET A 52 1.58 -6.30 0.75
C MET A 52 0.48 -6.44 1.80
N TYR A 53 0.83 -6.16 3.05
CA TYR A 53 -0.05 -6.25 4.22
C TYR A 53 -0.26 -4.86 4.79
N MET A 54 -1.51 -4.49 5.03
CA MET A 54 -1.96 -3.23 5.61
C MET A 54 -2.57 -3.55 6.97
N LEU A 55 -1.87 -3.19 8.04
CA LEU A 55 -2.25 -3.54 9.41
C LEU A 55 -2.69 -2.31 10.18
N ASP A 56 -3.82 -2.40 10.88
CA ASP A 56 -4.24 -1.41 11.87
C ASP A 56 -5.00 -2.08 13.03
N GLU A 57 -5.61 -1.29 13.90
CA GLU A 57 -6.39 -1.78 15.03
C GLU A 57 -7.65 -2.57 14.66
N GLU A 58 -8.15 -2.46 13.43
CA GLU A 58 -9.31 -3.21 12.94
C GLU A 58 -8.93 -4.54 12.28
N GLY A 59 -7.64 -4.80 12.07
CA GLY A 59 -7.12 -6.04 11.51
C GLY A 59 -6.19 -5.84 10.31
N GLU A 60 -6.11 -6.86 9.46
CA GLU A 60 -5.22 -6.95 8.30
C GLU A 60 -6.03 -6.90 6.99
N MET A 61 -5.62 -6.05 6.06
CA MET A 61 -5.97 -6.16 4.64
C MET A 61 -4.72 -6.53 3.86
N SER A 62 -4.84 -7.31 2.80
CA SER A 62 -3.68 -7.73 2.02
C SER A 62 -3.96 -7.85 0.53
N THR A 63 -2.88 -7.81 -0.26
CA THR A 63 -2.89 -8.10 -1.70
C THR A 63 -1.66 -8.89 -2.09
N MET A 64 -1.81 -9.77 -3.07
CA MET A 64 -0.71 -10.49 -3.73
C MET A 64 -0.30 -9.83 -5.05
N ASP A 65 -1.04 -8.82 -5.53
CA ASP A 65 -0.67 -8.06 -6.72
C ASP A 65 0.40 -7.04 -6.35
N VAL A 66 1.64 -7.53 -6.27
CA VAL A 66 2.84 -6.76 -5.93
C VAL A 66 3.93 -7.06 -6.95
N ASN A 67 4.51 -6.00 -7.52
CA ASN A 67 5.47 -6.09 -8.61
C ASN A 67 6.72 -5.25 -8.29
N ALA A 68 7.88 -5.83 -8.58
CA ALA A 68 9.16 -5.14 -8.51
C ALA A 68 9.43 -4.38 -9.81
N LYS A 69 9.73 -3.09 -9.71
CA LYS A 69 10.10 -2.25 -10.84
C LYS A 69 11.61 -2.12 -10.95
N PHE A 70 12.14 -2.44 -12.12
CA PHE A 70 13.56 -2.32 -12.43
C PHE A 70 13.81 -1.17 -13.40
N VAL A 71 14.84 -0.37 -13.11
CA VAL A 71 15.33 0.70 -14.00
C VAL A 71 16.79 0.42 -14.29
N ASN A 72 17.13 0.27 -15.57
CA ASN A 72 18.49 -0.08 -16.02
C ASN A 72 19.06 -1.35 -15.34
N GLY A 73 18.21 -2.38 -15.16
CA GLY A 73 18.60 -3.65 -14.55
C GLY A 73 18.79 -3.61 -13.03
N LYS A 74 18.53 -2.49 -12.37
CA LYS A 74 18.57 -2.35 -10.91
C LYS A 74 17.16 -2.26 -10.33
N PRO A 75 16.87 -2.95 -9.21
CA PRO A 75 15.60 -2.76 -8.50
C PRO A 75 15.50 -1.31 -8.04
N LYS A 76 14.35 -0.68 -8.31
CA LYS A 76 14.15 0.74 -8.03
C LYS A 76 12.88 1.02 -7.23
N ALA A 77 11.79 0.30 -7.48
CA ALA A 77 10.53 0.57 -6.81
C ALA A 77 9.71 -0.71 -6.63
N VAL A 78 8.69 -0.63 -5.77
CA VAL A 78 7.65 -1.64 -5.63
C VAL A 78 6.32 -1.00 -5.98
N GLU A 79 5.56 -1.67 -6.83
CA GLU A 79 4.18 -1.31 -7.19
C GLU A 79 3.24 -2.36 -6.61
N ALA A 80 2.18 -1.94 -5.92
CA ALA A 80 1.17 -2.85 -5.40
C ALA A 80 -0.25 -2.35 -5.73
N ASN A 81 -1.14 -3.27 -6.07
CA ASN A 81 -2.55 -2.96 -6.34
C ASN A 81 -3.44 -3.66 -5.32
N TYR A 82 -4.34 -2.89 -4.70
CA TYR A 82 -5.39 -3.42 -3.84
C TYR A 82 -6.75 -3.19 -4.48
N ASP A 83 -7.44 -4.29 -4.81
CA ASP A 83 -8.78 -4.28 -5.40
C ASP A 83 -9.85 -4.22 -4.31
N ILE A 84 -10.69 -3.19 -4.38
CA ILE A 84 -11.79 -2.93 -3.45
C ILE A 84 -13.07 -3.39 -4.13
N LYS A 85 -13.72 -4.42 -3.59
CA LYS A 85 -14.81 -5.15 -4.26
C LYS A 85 -16.21 -4.79 -3.78
N SER A 86 -16.29 -3.98 -2.72
CA SER A 86 -17.55 -3.59 -2.10
C SER A 86 -17.44 -2.21 -1.46
N GLU A 87 -18.58 -1.60 -1.13
CA GLU A 87 -18.61 -0.35 -0.37
C GLU A 87 -18.07 -0.54 1.06
N GLN A 88 -18.29 -1.72 1.66
CA GLN A 88 -17.76 -2.04 2.99
C GLN A 88 -16.23 -2.11 2.98
N ASP A 89 -15.64 -2.74 1.95
CA ASP A 89 -14.19 -2.78 1.78
C ASP A 89 -13.63 -1.38 1.54
N TRP A 90 -14.38 -0.54 0.82
CA TRP A 90 -14.00 0.85 0.57
C TRP A 90 -13.94 1.64 1.88
N ASP A 91 -14.98 1.56 2.71
CA ASP A 91 -15.01 2.25 4.00
C ASP A 91 -13.94 1.72 4.96
N ARG A 92 -13.65 0.41 4.92
CA ARG A 92 -12.54 -0.20 5.67
C ARG A 92 -11.18 0.32 5.19
N PHE A 93 -10.98 0.43 3.88
CA PHE A 93 -9.77 0.94 3.26
C PHE A 93 -9.54 2.42 3.59
N MET A 94 -10.57 3.25 3.48
CA MET A 94 -10.47 4.68 3.80
C MET A 94 -10.13 4.91 5.28
N ARG A 95 -10.67 4.10 6.20
CA ARG A 95 -10.31 4.15 7.62
C ARG A 95 -8.84 3.81 7.86
N PHE A 96 -8.33 2.77 7.20
CA PHE A 96 -6.89 2.45 7.24
C PHE A 96 -6.05 3.61 6.72
N MET A 97 -6.37 4.14 5.54
CA MET A 97 -5.60 5.22 4.92
C MET A 97 -5.59 6.49 5.76
N ASN A 98 -6.70 6.82 6.42
CA ASN A 98 -6.75 7.96 7.33
C ASN A 98 -5.80 7.76 8.53
N ARG A 99 -5.84 6.59 9.18
CA ARG A 99 -4.93 6.26 10.28
C ARG A 99 -3.47 6.25 9.84
N TYR A 100 -3.20 5.67 8.67
CA TYR A 100 -1.86 5.58 8.09
C TYR A 100 -1.30 6.98 7.80
N ALA A 101 -2.13 7.85 7.22
CA ALA A 101 -1.75 9.23 6.93
C ALA A 101 -1.50 10.04 8.22
N GLU A 102 -2.31 9.85 9.26
CA GLU A 102 -2.12 10.48 10.57
C GLU A 102 -0.82 10.03 11.25
N SER A 103 -0.49 8.73 11.23
CA SER A 103 0.73 8.21 11.85
C SER A 103 2.01 8.60 11.09
N HIS A 104 1.92 8.77 9.76
CA HIS A 104 3.06 9.08 8.90
C HIS A 104 3.17 10.56 8.50
N GLY A 105 2.33 11.43 9.06
CA GLY A 105 2.38 12.88 8.81
C GLY A 105 2.01 13.27 7.37
N LEU A 106 1.30 12.41 6.64
CA LEU A 106 0.84 12.67 5.29
C LEU A 106 -0.42 13.54 5.34
N GLY A 107 -0.23 14.85 5.26
CA GLY A 107 -1.33 15.76 4.96
C GLY A 107 -1.87 15.47 3.56
N PHE A 108 -3.19 15.27 3.42
CA PHE A 108 -3.84 15.16 2.11
C PHE A 108 -3.49 16.35 1.23
N SER A 109 -2.65 16.15 0.21
CA SER A 109 -2.53 17.09 -0.89
C SER A 109 -3.72 16.86 -1.82
N LYS A 110 -4.87 17.48 -1.51
CA LYS A 110 -5.93 17.65 -2.50
C LYS A 110 -5.40 18.60 -3.58
N ALA A 111 -5.07 18.05 -4.75
CA ALA A 111 -4.96 18.83 -5.98
C ALA A 111 -6.37 19.13 -6.53
#